data_AF-A0A1Q3PPK1-F1
#
_entry.id   AF-A0A1Q3PPK1-F1
#
_cell.length_a   1.000
_cell.length_b   1.000
_cell.length_c   1.000
_cell.angle_alpha   90.00
_cell.angle_beta   90.00
_cell.angle_gamma   90.00
#
_symmetry.space_group_name_H-M   'P 1'
#
loop_
_entity.id
_entity.type
_entity.pdbx_description
1 polymer ?
#
loop_
_entity_poly.entity_id
_entity_poly.type
_entity_poly.pdbx_seq_one_letter_code
_entity_poly.pdbx_strand_id
1 'polypeptide(L)'
;MIVNKSAKAYLVGGGLESLAVAVYLIRDAGFAGEHITIFERSNAAGGSMQEFCLHHEGYKIKGIRMLNSSCIATFDLMSAIGSIGVADKTVLEETISFNDQLRVSARARLVKDGKPVWIDESELTSRMLDIKTVAFNNGQLVDEPIEHFFDPAFFDSDAWSMFGSVFCLQPWHSINQLMLCYQLVERHQIRVDTLEGLQATKHNQFDSLIFPALRWLTDRGVDIKTGCEVTDIAFSQSSENVRTAEQIAYSQMGNDVTLPLGAGDYVFVTTGSVTSDFSVGDHQSSAELQDLPGRDWALWHTLSKKYSDLGNPSNFVDRIRQTTIVSFTVTSPNGKFFQLMEQLSGNIDGSAGLTTLPGSNWSISFCLPHQPYFLGQPEGLYTFWGYAMNPYNLGNFIKKAMIECSGEEILKELIAHLGFGEHQHRILEHAICRPIVFPYFTAPLLATAAQDKPSVVPDHASNFAIIGQFSRLENYPSLSVEYSVRSARDAVYKLLHIG
;
A
#
# COMPACT_ATOMS: atom_id res chain seq x y z
N MET A 1 8.73 15.39 29.87
CA MET A 1 9.33 16.06 28.70
C MET A 1 8.34 17.14 28.29
N ILE A 2 8.72 18.42 28.35
CA ILE A 2 7.80 19.52 28.01
C ILE A 2 8.16 19.96 26.61
N VAL A 3 7.46 19.42 25.61
CA VAL A 3 7.49 20.01 24.27
C VAL A 3 7.09 21.47 24.42
N ASN A 4 7.78 22.35 23.71
CA ASN A 4 7.42 23.76 23.66
C ASN A 4 5.94 23.88 23.27
N LYS A 5 5.10 24.40 24.18
CA LYS A 5 3.64 24.49 23.97
C LYS A 5 3.27 25.36 22.76
N SER A 6 4.18 26.18 22.25
CA SER A 6 3.97 26.99 21.04
C SER A 6 4.52 26.35 19.76
N ALA A 7 5.14 25.17 19.83
CA ALA A 7 5.67 24.48 18.66
C ALA A 7 4.55 24.09 17.70
N LYS A 8 4.80 24.25 16.40
CA LYS A 8 3.91 23.79 15.33
C LYS A 8 4.51 22.63 14.56
N ALA A 9 3.66 21.84 13.93
CA ALA A 9 4.08 20.74 13.07
C ALA A 9 3.41 20.85 11.70
N TYR A 10 4.22 20.70 10.65
CA TYR A 10 3.79 20.80 9.26
C TYR A 10 4.06 19.48 8.55
N LEU A 11 3.01 18.85 8.03
CA LEU A 11 3.07 17.51 7.49
C LEU A 11 2.73 17.55 5.99
N VAL A 12 3.62 17.01 5.16
CA VAL A 12 3.45 17.00 3.70
C VAL A 12 2.87 15.67 3.25
N GLY A 13 1.71 15.74 2.59
CA GLY A 13 0.88 14.61 2.16
C GLY A 13 -0.19 14.26 3.20
N GLY A 14 -1.42 14.00 2.76
CA GLY A 14 -2.54 13.59 3.61
C GLY A 14 -2.72 12.07 3.72
N GLY A 15 -1.65 11.29 3.52
CA GLY A 15 -1.65 9.83 3.66
C GLY A 15 -1.55 9.35 5.12
N LEU A 16 -1.60 8.03 5.31
CA LEU A 16 -1.55 7.40 6.63
C LEU A 16 -0.30 7.79 7.43
N GLU A 17 0.82 8.01 6.76
CA GLU A 17 2.08 8.47 7.34
C GLU A 17 1.89 9.76 8.14
N SER A 18 1.35 10.81 7.51
CA SER A 18 1.10 12.10 8.15
C SER A 18 0.00 12.02 9.19
N LEU A 19 -1.05 11.23 8.94
CA LEU A 19 -2.10 11.03 9.95
C LEU A 19 -1.52 10.38 11.21
N ALA A 20 -0.65 9.38 11.06
CA ALA A 20 0.05 8.74 12.17
C ALA A 20 0.96 9.71 12.93
N VAL A 21 1.76 10.52 12.22
CA VAL A 21 2.58 11.58 12.85
C VAL A 21 1.70 12.50 13.69
N ALA A 22 0.60 13.00 13.15
CA ALA A 22 -0.29 13.92 13.86
C ALA A 22 -0.90 13.28 15.12
N VAL A 23 -1.29 12.01 15.07
CA VAL A 23 -1.76 11.28 16.25
C VAL A 23 -0.67 11.15 17.30
N TYR A 24 0.54 10.72 16.94
CA TYR A 24 1.66 10.59 17.89
C TYR A 24 2.08 11.94 18.50
N LEU A 25 2.05 13.02 17.71
CA LEU A 25 2.31 14.38 18.22
C LEU A 25 1.29 14.79 19.28
N ILE A 26 0.00 14.53 19.06
CA ILE A 26 -1.04 14.88 20.03
C ILE A 26 -0.99 13.94 21.25
N ARG A 27 -0.98 12.63 21.00
CA ARG A 27 -1.12 11.59 22.03
C ARG A 27 0.11 11.50 22.93
N ASP A 28 1.30 11.51 22.33
CA ASP A 28 2.54 11.16 23.03
C ASP A 28 3.43 12.38 23.28
N ALA A 29 3.42 13.37 22.39
CA ALA A 29 4.21 14.58 22.53
C ALA A 29 3.43 15.77 23.14
N GLY A 30 2.11 15.67 23.28
CA GLY A 30 1.27 16.69 23.90
C GLY A 30 1.06 17.95 23.07
N PHE A 31 1.19 17.87 21.74
CA PHE A 31 0.82 18.97 20.84
C PHE A 31 -0.68 19.25 20.91
N ALA A 32 -1.06 20.53 20.86
CA ALA A 32 -2.44 20.91 20.55
C ALA A 32 -2.71 20.64 19.06
N GLY A 33 -3.87 20.07 18.72
CA GLY A 33 -4.17 19.75 17.31
C GLY A 33 -4.17 20.99 16.42
N GLU A 34 -4.60 22.15 16.93
CA GLU A 34 -4.55 23.46 16.24
C GLU A 34 -3.14 23.93 15.84
N HIS A 35 -2.09 23.30 16.38
CA HIS A 35 -0.70 23.55 16.01
C HIS A 35 -0.18 22.60 14.92
N ILE A 36 -1.03 21.69 14.42
CA ILE A 36 -0.66 20.71 13.41
C ILE A 36 -1.39 21.05 12.10
N THR A 37 -0.62 21.18 11.03
CA THR A 37 -1.15 21.42 9.67
C THR A 37 -0.70 20.32 8.73
N ILE A 38 -1.64 19.71 8.02
CA ILE A 38 -1.40 18.71 6.96
C ILE A 38 -1.65 19.37 5.60
N PHE A 39 -0.67 19.33 4.71
CA PHE A 39 -0.78 19.79 3.33
C PHE A 39 -1.08 18.62 2.40
N GLU A 40 -2.27 18.58 1.82
CA GLU A 40 -2.71 17.58 0.85
C GLU A 40 -2.92 18.23 -0.51
N ARG A 41 -2.27 17.68 -1.54
CA ARG A 41 -2.37 18.19 -2.92
C ARG A 41 -3.75 17.95 -3.51
N SER A 42 -4.35 16.81 -3.22
CA SER A 42 -5.66 16.40 -3.69
C SER A 42 -6.77 17.17 -2.98
N ASN A 43 -8.01 17.02 -3.47
CA ASN A 43 -9.18 17.64 -2.87
C ASN A 43 -9.67 16.93 -1.58
N ALA A 44 -9.03 15.82 -1.20
CA ALA A 44 -9.34 15.08 0.01
C ALA A 44 -8.12 14.29 0.48
N ALA A 45 -7.99 14.10 1.80
CA ALA A 45 -6.94 13.31 2.42
C ALA A 45 -7.22 11.79 2.34
N GLY A 46 -6.20 10.99 2.61
CA GLY A 46 -6.23 9.52 2.65
C GLY A 46 -5.17 8.84 1.78
N GLY A 47 -4.49 9.60 0.91
CA GLY A 47 -3.38 9.13 0.08
C GLY A 47 -3.69 7.86 -0.71
N SER A 48 -2.78 6.88 -0.66
CA SER A 48 -2.91 5.59 -1.34
C SER A 48 -4.12 4.76 -0.91
N MET A 49 -4.65 5.02 0.28
CA MET A 49 -5.82 4.34 0.83
C MET A 49 -7.11 5.11 0.58
N GLN A 50 -7.06 6.26 -0.09
CA GLN A 50 -8.27 6.96 -0.48
C GLN A 50 -9.01 6.16 -1.55
N GLU A 51 -10.15 5.59 -1.15
CA GLU A 51 -11.07 4.87 -2.02
C GLU A 51 -12.31 5.72 -2.24
N PHE A 52 -12.68 5.93 -3.50
CA PHE A 52 -13.84 6.74 -3.86
C PHE A 52 -15.01 5.82 -4.20
N CYS A 53 -16.17 6.10 -3.60
CA CYS A 53 -17.43 5.47 -3.96
C CYS A 53 -18.21 6.39 -4.89
N LEU A 54 -18.48 5.91 -6.12
CA LEU A 54 -19.56 6.42 -6.95
C LEU A 54 -20.40 5.21 -7.36
N HIS A 55 -21.44 4.91 -6.58
CA HIS A 55 -22.28 3.72 -6.74
C HIS A 55 -22.72 3.44 -8.19
N HIS A 56 -23.00 4.48 -8.98
CA HIS A 56 -23.46 4.36 -10.37
C HIS A 56 -22.32 4.12 -11.38
N GLU A 57 -21.07 4.42 -11.02
CA GLU A 57 -19.90 4.19 -11.87
C GLU A 57 -19.08 2.95 -11.48
N GLY A 58 -19.53 2.20 -10.46
CA GLY A 58 -18.77 1.12 -9.84
C GLY A 58 -17.70 1.58 -8.85
N TYR A 59 -17.41 0.73 -7.87
CA TYR A 59 -16.38 0.96 -6.87
C TYR A 59 -14.96 0.96 -7.45
N LYS A 60 -14.05 1.60 -6.72
CA LYS A 60 -12.62 1.66 -7.03
C LYS A 60 -11.81 1.27 -5.79
N ILE A 61 -11.20 0.10 -5.83
CA ILE A 61 -10.30 -0.39 -4.79
C ILE A 61 -8.88 -0.23 -5.32
N LYS A 62 -8.07 0.62 -4.68
CA LYS A 62 -6.67 0.83 -5.11
C LYS A 62 -5.75 -0.30 -4.69
N GLY A 63 -6.15 -1.04 -3.67
CA GLY A 63 -5.45 -2.24 -3.21
C GLY A 63 -6.00 -2.69 -1.87
N ILE A 64 -6.21 -4.01 -1.72
CA ILE A 64 -6.60 -4.60 -0.44
C ILE A 64 -5.33 -4.92 0.33
N ARG A 65 -5.21 -4.36 1.53
CA ARG A 65 -4.02 -4.45 2.37
C ARG A 65 -4.32 -5.36 3.56
N MET A 66 -3.61 -6.47 3.63
CA MET A 66 -3.70 -7.38 4.77
C MET A 66 -2.81 -6.86 5.91
N LEU A 67 -3.32 -6.96 7.12
CA LEU A 67 -2.58 -6.77 8.36
C LEU A 67 -2.08 -8.13 8.86
N ASN A 68 -1.23 -8.13 9.88
CA ASN A 68 -0.80 -9.33 10.56
C ASN A 68 -0.26 -8.95 11.95
N SER A 69 0.17 -9.94 12.74
CA SER A 69 0.67 -9.72 14.11
C SER A 69 1.92 -8.83 14.21
N SER A 70 2.64 -8.59 13.10
CA SER A 70 3.77 -7.65 13.03
C SER A 70 3.35 -6.19 12.97
N CYS A 71 2.06 -5.89 12.73
CA CYS A 71 1.54 -4.53 12.58
C CYS A 71 1.43 -3.80 13.93
N ILE A 72 2.48 -3.86 14.75
CA ILE A 72 2.50 -3.40 16.15
C ILE A 72 2.29 -1.89 16.21
N ALA A 73 3.01 -1.10 15.39
CA ALA A 73 2.85 0.35 15.41
C ALA A 73 1.46 0.76 14.90
N THR A 74 0.98 0.06 13.87
CA THR A 74 -0.38 0.25 13.34
C THR A 74 -1.45 -0.04 14.40
N PHE A 75 -1.36 -1.15 15.11
CA PHE A 75 -2.31 -1.52 16.16
C PHE A 75 -2.22 -0.58 17.37
N ASP A 76 -1.01 -0.17 17.77
CA ASP A 76 -0.81 0.85 18.81
C ASP A 76 -1.50 2.17 18.43
N LEU A 77 -1.29 2.66 17.21
CA LEU A 77 -1.93 3.85 16.69
C LEU A 77 -3.45 3.74 16.75
N MET A 78 -3.99 2.62 16.24
CA MET A 78 -5.43 2.37 16.13
C MET A 78 -6.09 2.06 17.47
N SER A 79 -5.33 1.75 18.52
CA SER A 79 -5.84 1.60 19.89
C SER A 79 -6.29 2.93 20.52
N ALA A 80 -5.82 4.07 19.99
CA ALA A 80 -6.21 5.40 20.48
C ALA A 80 -7.41 5.99 19.73
N ILE A 81 -7.84 5.37 18.64
CA ILE A 81 -8.82 5.91 17.68
C ILE A 81 -10.12 5.11 17.81
N GLY A 82 -11.23 5.81 18.04
CA GLY A 82 -12.56 5.20 18.11
C GLY A 82 -13.02 4.66 16.76
N SER A 83 -13.66 3.50 16.77
CA SER A 83 -14.32 2.93 15.59
C SER A 83 -15.49 3.83 15.16
N ILE A 84 -15.70 3.92 13.85
CA ILE A 84 -16.87 4.59 13.27
C ILE A 84 -18.05 3.62 13.15
N GLY A 85 -17.78 2.33 12.94
CA GLY A 85 -18.81 1.32 12.71
C GLY A 85 -19.34 0.66 13.99
N VAL A 86 -18.59 0.71 15.10
CA VAL A 86 -18.95 0.05 16.36
C VAL A 86 -18.81 1.01 17.52
N ALA A 87 -19.93 1.35 18.15
CA ALA A 87 -19.97 2.23 19.32
C ALA A 87 -19.11 1.66 20.47
N ASP A 88 -18.48 2.57 21.22
CA ASP A 88 -17.68 2.29 22.41
C ASP A 88 -16.50 1.32 22.20
N LYS A 89 -16.05 1.14 20.96
CA LYS A 89 -14.84 0.39 20.61
C LYS A 89 -13.83 1.25 19.88
N THR A 90 -12.57 0.88 20.01
CA THR A 90 -11.47 1.38 19.18
C THR A 90 -11.41 0.64 17.84
N VAL A 91 -10.72 1.22 16.86
CA VAL A 91 -10.43 0.56 15.57
C VAL A 91 -9.68 -0.75 15.78
N LEU A 92 -8.77 -0.80 16.76
CA LEU A 92 -8.06 -2.03 17.13
C LEU A 92 -9.04 -3.12 17.61
N GLU A 93 -9.92 -2.81 18.56
CA GLU A 93 -10.87 -3.77 19.11
C GLU A 93 -11.88 -4.27 18.08
N GLU A 94 -12.33 -3.41 17.17
CA GLU A 94 -13.14 -3.83 16.02
C GLU A 94 -12.38 -4.79 15.12
N THR A 95 -11.12 -4.47 14.79
CA THR A 95 -10.27 -5.31 13.93
C THR A 95 -10.03 -6.67 14.56
N ILE A 96 -9.68 -6.74 15.85
CA ILE A 96 -9.52 -8.01 16.58
C ILE A 96 -10.82 -8.81 16.57
N SER A 97 -11.93 -8.17 16.96
CA SER A 97 -13.25 -8.84 17.01
C SER A 97 -13.69 -9.37 15.66
N PHE A 98 -13.37 -8.68 14.56
CA PHE A 98 -13.69 -9.13 13.22
C PHE A 98 -12.86 -10.37 12.82
N ASN A 99 -11.56 -10.37 13.08
CA ASN A 99 -10.68 -11.50 12.76
C ASN A 99 -10.91 -12.72 13.66
N ASP A 100 -11.44 -12.54 14.87
CA ASP A 100 -11.89 -13.64 15.71
C ASP A 100 -13.12 -14.35 15.13
N GLN A 101 -14.00 -13.61 14.44
CA GLN A 101 -15.21 -14.12 13.81
C GLN A 101 -14.96 -14.69 12.43
N LEU A 102 -14.12 -14.04 11.63
CA LEU A 102 -13.82 -14.41 10.25
C LEU A 102 -12.31 -14.56 10.07
N ARG A 103 -11.83 -15.79 10.27
CA ARG A 103 -10.42 -16.13 10.08
C ARG A 103 -10.13 -16.42 8.61
N VAL A 104 -9.01 -15.88 8.14
CA VAL A 104 -8.49 -16.19 6.80
C VAL A 104 -7.88 -17.58 6.79
N SER A 105 -8.35 -18.42 5.87
CA SER A 105 -7.78 -19.73 5.54
C SER A 105 -8.23 -20.12 4.13
N ALA A 106 -7.36 -19.88 3.15
CA ALA A 106 -7.58 -20.13 1.74
C ALA A 106 -7.68 -21.64 1.46
N ARG A 107 -8.75 -22.04 0.77
CA ARG A 107 -8.97 -23.42 0.29
C ARG A 107 -8.80 -23.56 -1.22
N ALA A 108 -8.64 -22.44 -1.91
CA ALA A 108 -8.30 -22.38 -3.33
C ALA A 108 -7.22 -21.31 -3.55
N ARG A 109 -6.10 -21.42 -2.84
CA ARG A 109 -4.99 -20.47 -2.92
C ARG A 109 -4.43 -20.32 -4.33
N LEU A 110 -4.35 -21.44 -5.05
CA LEU A 110 -4.00 -21.52 -6.46
C LEU A 110 -5.17 -22.14 -7.23
N VAL A 111 -5.47 -21.59 -8.40
CA VAL A 111 -6.41 -22.19 -9.36
C VAL A 111 -5.73 -22.31 -10.73
N LYS A 112 -5.78 -23.51 -11.30
CA LYS A 112 -5.29 -23.81 -12.65
C LYS A 112 -6.41 -24.51 -13.42
N ASP A 113 -6.67 -24.08 -14.65
CA ASP A 113 -7.68 -24.67 -15.54
C ASP A 113 -9.06 -24.87 -14.86
N GLY A 114 -9.50 -23.85 -14.11
CA GLY A 114 -10.77 -23.87 -13.39
C GLY A 114 -10.85 -24.81 -12.19
N LYS A 115 -9.71 -25.29 -11.65
CA LYS A 115 -9.67 -26.19 -10.50
C LYS A 115 -8.69 -25.71 -9.42
N PRO A 116 -9.04 -25.83 -8.12
CA PRO A 116 -8.08 -25.61 -7.04
C PRO A 116 -6.89 -26.57 -7.16
N VAL A 117 -5.69 -26.05 -6.94
CA VAL A 117 -4.45 -26.82 -6.92
C VAL A 117 -3.80 -26.67 -5.55
N TRP A 118 -3.41 -27.80 -4.97
CA TRP A 118 -2.69 -27.87 -3.71
C TRP A 118 -1.20 -28.02 -4.00
N ILE A 119 -0.39 -27.19 -3.36
CA ILE A 119 1.07 -27.30 -3.49
C ILE A 119 1.58 -28.58 -2.82
N ASP A 120 2.65 -29.15 -3.38
CA ASP A 120 3.45 -30.16 -2.69
C ASP A 120 4.18 -29.52 -1.49
N GLU A 121 3.92 -30.00 -0.28
CA GLU A 121 4.56 -29.48 0.94
C GLU A 121 6.09 -29.54 0.88
N SER A 122 6.66 -30.53 0.18
CA SER A 122 8.11 -30.64 -0.03
C SER A 122 8.64 -29.55 -0.96
N GLU A 123 7.90 -29.16 -2.00
CA GLU A 123 8.25 -28.04 -2.88
C GLU A 123 8.24 -26.73 -2.07
N LEU A 124 7.16 -26.48 -1.33
CA LEU A 124 7.04 -25.27 -0.50
C LEU A 124 8.19 -25.18 0.49
N THR A 125 8.46 -26.26 1.22
CA THR A 125 9.56 -26.33 2.20
C THR A 125 10.91 -26.09 1.54
N SER A 126 11.17 -26.73 0.40
CA SER A 126 12.42 -26.58 -0.35
C SER A 126 12.63 -25.12 -0.80
N ARG A 127 11.61 -24.49 -1.38
CA ARG A 127 11.69 -23.10 -1.85
C ARG A 127 11.82 -22.08 -0.71
N MET A 128 11.19 -22.32 0.44
CA MET A 128 11.41 -21.51 1.63
C MET A 128 12.84 -21.68 2.18
N LEU A 129 13.41 -22.88 2.09
CA LEU A 129 14.80 -23.13 2.47
C LEU A 129 15.79 -22.47 1.52
N ASP A 130 15.50 -22.41 0.22
CA ASP A 130 16.29 -21.66 -0.76
C ASP A 130 16.40 -20.18 -0.35
N ILE A 131 15.26 -19.53 -0.06
CA ILE A 131 15.23 -18.13 0.40
C ILE A 131 15.98 -17.96 1.72
N LYS A 132 15.77 -18.87 2.67
CA LYS A 132 16.46 -18.87 3.98
C LYS A 132 17.97 -18.94 3.80
N THR A 133 18.44 -19.83 2.95
CA THR A 133 19.87 -20.05 2.69
C THR A 133 20.52 -18.80 2.11
N VAL A 134 19.85 -18.18 1.13
CA VAL A 134 20.28 -16.88 0.58
C VAL A 134 20.28 -15.81 1.68
N ALA A 135 19.25 -15.74 2.52
CA ALA A 135 19.17 -14.81 3.67
C ALA A 135 20.35 -14.94 4.66
N PHE A 136 20.74 -16.16 5.02
CA PHE A 136 21.86 -16.39 5.94
C PHE A 136 23.23 -16.10 5.33
N ASN A 137 23.44 -16.47 4.07
CA ASN A 137 24.74 -16.32 3.42
C ASN A 137 25.07 -14.87 3.04
N ASN A 138 24.05 -14.00 2.99
CA ASN A 138 24.13 -12.66 2.44
C ASN A 138 24.06 -11.55 3.51
N GLY A 139 24.49 -11.83 4.74
CA GLY A 139 24.30 -10.97 5.92
C GLY A 139 24.81 -9.51 5.85
N GLN A 140 25.43 -9.08 4.74
CA GLN A 140 25.75 -7.68 4.40
C GLN A 140 25.80 -7.42 2.88
N LEU A 141 24.91 -8.00 2.07
CA LEU A 141 24.98 -7.79 0.62
C LEU A 141 24.60 -6.38 0.18
N VAL A 142 25.26 -5.96 -0.92
CA VAL A 142 24.76 -4.92 -1.82
C VAL A 142 23.38 -5.35 -2.31
N ASP A 143 22.42 -4.44 -2.25
CA ASP A 143 21.05 -4.72 -2.66
C ASP A 143 21.00 -4.92 -4.18
N GLU A 144 20.65 -6.12 -4.61
CA GLU A 144 20.61 -6.53 -6.01
C GLU A 144 19.26 -7.20 -6.37
N PRO A 145 18.93 -7.31 -7.67
CA PRO A 145 17.78 -8.08 -8.14
C PRO A 145 17.74 -9.52 -7.61
N ILE A 146 16.55 -10.00 -7.20
CA ILE A 146 16.31 -11.38 -6.71
C ILE A 146 16.78 -12.42 -7.74
N GLU A 147 16.58 -12.17 -9.04
CA GLU A 147 16.97 -13.08 -10.13
C GLU A 147 18.48 -13.35 -10.24
N HIS A 148 19.32 -12.55 -9.58
CA HIS A 148 20.76 -12.85 -9.50
C HIS A 148 21.08 -14.01 -8.53
N PHE A 149 20.14 -14.38 -7.65
CA PHE A 149 20.36 -15.34 -6.57
C PHE A 149 19.65 -16.69 -6.78
N PHE A 150 18.74 -16.78 -7.74
CA PHE A 150 17.93 -17.96 -7.98
C PHE A 150 17.85 -18.30 -9.47
N ASP A 151 17.89 -19.59 -9.78
CA ASP A 151 17.71 -20.06 -11.16
C ASP A 151 16.26 -19.89 -11.65
N PRO A 152 16.01 -19.81 -12.97
CA PRO A 152 14.66 -19.65 -13.53
C PRO A 152 13.60 -20.62 -12.97
N ALA A 153 13.98 -21.88 -12.69
CA ALA A 153 13.07 -22.90 -12.14
C ALA A 153 12.54 -22.57 -10.72
N PHE A 154 13.17 -21.63 -10.00
CA PHE A 154 12.63 -21.09 -8.76
C PHE A 154 11.39 -20.24 -9.04
N PHE A 155 11.44 -19.37 -10.04
CA PHE A 155 10.37 -18.45 -10.40
C PHE A 155 9.19 -19.14 -11.10
N ASP A 156 9.42 -20.28 -11.74
CA ASP A 156 8.36 -21.10 -12.35
C ASP A 156 7.59 -21.97 -11.33
N SER A 157 7.94 -21.90 -10.04
CA SER A 157 7.35 -22.74 -8.98
C SER A 157 6.00 -22.21 -8.46
N ASP A 158 5.17 -23.13 -7.95
CA ASP A 158 3.91 -22.77 -7.30
C ASP A 158 4.19 -22.04 -5.97
N ALA A 159 5.29 -22.40 -5.29
CA ALA A 159 5.75 -21.71 -4.09
C ALA A 159 6.07 -20.23 -4.36
N TRP A 160 6.80 -19.92 -5.44
CA TRP A 160 7.07 -18.54 -5.83
C TRP A 160 5.78 -17.82 -6.23
N SER A 161 4.90 -18.48 -6.99
CA SER A 161 3.61 -17.90 -7.36
C SER A 161 2.80 -17.47 -6.13
N MET A 162 2.80 -18.27 -5.05
CA MET A 162 2.13 -17.92 -3.80
C MET A 162 2.87 -16.83 -3.01
N PHE A 163 4.19 -16.93 -2.86
CA PHE A 163 4.97 -15.97 -2.09
C PHE A 163 5.01 -14.60 -2.77
N GLY A 164 5.35 -14.58 -4.06
CA GLY A 164 5.46 -13.38 -4.87
C GLY A 164 4.14 -12.63 -4.98
N SER A 165 3.00 -13.34 -5.11
CA SER A 165 1.70 -12.68 -5.13
C SER A 165 1.34 -12.02 -3.80
N VAL A 166 1.58 -12.65 -2.64
CA VAL A 166 1.26 -12.03 -1.33
C VAL A 166 1.99 -10.70 -1.13
N PHE A 167 3.25 -10.61 -1.57
CA PHE A 167 4.10 -9.43 -1.36
C PHE A 167 4.30 -8.56 -2.60
N CYS A 168 3.64 -8.89 -3.71
CA CYS A 168 3.84 -8.26 -5.03
C CYS A 168 5.31 -8.23 -5.49
N LEU A 169 6.08 -9.27 -5.17
CA LEU A 169 7.49 -9.40 -5.54
C LEU A 169 7.65 -9.98 -6.94
N GLN A 170 8.62 -9.43 -7.67
CA GLN A 170 9.04 -9.82 -9.01
C GLN A 170 10.55 -10.12 -9.03
N PRO A 171 11.05 -10.90 -10.01
CA PRO A 171 12.46 -11.29 -10.07
C PRO A 171 13.46 -10.12 -10.07
N TRP A 172 13.07 -8.96 -10.60
CA TRP A 172 13.92 -7.75 -10.63
C TRP A 172 13.87 -6.88 -9.36
N HIS A 173 13.07 -7.26 -8.35
CA HIS A 173 13.00 -6.55 -7.08
C HIS A 173 14.20 -6.85 -6.18
N SER A 174 14.33 -6.08 -5.10
CA SER A 174 15.38 -6.15 -4.10
C SER A 174 15.41 -7.50 -3.38
N ILE A 175 16.61 -8.10 -3.31
CA ILE A 175 16.86 -9.27 -2.47
C ILE A 175 16.64 -8.96 -0.99
N ASN A 176 16.95 -7.74 -0.53
CA ASN A 176 16.71 -7.31 0.85
C ASN A 176 15.20 -7.31 1.17
N GLN A 177 14.36 -6.86 0.24
CA GLN A 177 12.91 -6.90 0.43
C GLN A 177 12.38 -8.34 0.48
N LEU A 178 12.90 -9.26 -0.34
CA LEU A 178 12.56 -10.69 -0.25
C LEU A 178 12.92 -11.26 1.13
N MET A 179 14.12 -10.97 1.64
CA MET A 179 14.55 -11.42 2.97
C MET A 179 13.66 -10.87 4.08
N LEU A 180 13.28 -9.60 4.02
CA LEU A 180 12.39 -8.98 4.99
C LEU A 180 10.98 -9.61 4.96
N CYS A 181 10.45 -9.90 3.77
CA CYS A 181 9.19 -10.62 3.63
C CYS A 181 9.28 -12.05 4.17
N TYR A 182 10.40 -12.75 3.93
CA TYR A 182 10.63 -14.09 4.46
C TYR A 182 10.70 -14.10 6.00
N GLN A 183 11.45 -13.16 6.58
CA GLN A 183 11.53 -13.00 8.03
C GLN A 183 10.17 -12.69 8.65
N LEU A 184 9.34 -11.88 7.97
CA LEU A 184 7.98 -11.60 8.39
C LEU A 184 7.16 -12.91 8.44
N VAL A 185 7.21 -13.71 7.37
CA VAL A 185 6.52 -15.01 7.28
C VAL A 185 6.95 -15.96 8.39
N GLU A 186 8.26 -16.11 8.61
CA GLU A 186 8.81 -17.03 9.62
C GLU A 186 8.49 -16.57 11.06
N ARG A 187 8.72 -15.29 11.38
CA ARG A 187 8.54 -14.76 12.74
C ARG A 187 7.08 -14.65 13.15
N HIS A 188 6.20 -14.29 12.21
CA HIS A 188 4.78 -14.06 12.48
C HIS A 188 3.90 -15.25 12.08
N GLN A 189 4.53 -16.39 11.75
CA GLN A 189 3.88 -17.67 11.45
C GLN A 189 2.79 -17.54 10.36
N ILE A 190 3.08 -16.74 9.34
CA ILE A 190 2.16 -16.57 8.20
C ILE A 190 2.31 -17.79 7.31
N ARG A 191 1.20 -18.45 6.98
CA ARG A 191 1.16 -19.57 6.04
C ARG A 191 0.94 -19.03 4.63
N VAL A 192 1.91 -19.11 3.73
CA VAL A 192 1.75 -18.55 2.37
C VAL A 192 0.77 -19.35 1.50
N ASP A 193 0.58 -20.63 1.83
CA ASP A 193 -0.31 -21.58 1.16
C ASP A 193 -1.78 -21.45 1.59
N THR A 194 -2.06 -21.01 2.81
CA THR A 194 -3.44 -20.81 3.32
C THR A 194 -3.75 -19.37 3.68
N LEU A 195 -2.74 -18.49 3.71
CA LEU A 195 -2.82 -17.10 4.21
C LEU A 195 -3.22 -16.96 5.68
N GLU A 196 -3.22 -18.06 6.44
CA GLU A 196 -3.40 -18.03 7.89
C GLU A 196 -2.29 -17.17 8.53
N GLY A 197 -2.66 -16.41 9.56
CA GLY A 197 -1.79 -15.41 10.20
C GLY A 197 -1.94 -14.00 9.60
N LEU A 198 -2.54 -13.86 8.41
CA LEU A 198 -3.01 -12.57 7.91
C LEU A 198 -4.35 -12.18 8.52
N GLN A 199 -4.56 -10.88 8.64
CA GLN A 199 -5.73 -10.25 9.24
C GLN A 199 -6.30 -9.20 8.27
N ALA A 200 -7.61 -8.99 8.31
CA ALA A 200 -8.28 -7.98 7.50
C ALA A 200 -9.00 -6.96 8.37
N THR A 201 -9.24 -5.77 7.84
CA THR A 201 -10.20 -4.83 8.42
C THR A 201 -11.62 -5.21 7.98
N LYS A 202 -12.63 -4.80 8.76
CA LYS A 202 -14.04 -5.14 8.48
C LYS A 202 -14.52 -4.57 7.14
N HIS A 203 -14.18 -3.31 6.87
CA HIS A 203 -14.40 -2.65 5.59
C HIS A 203 -13.03 -2.41 4.93
N ASN A 204 -13.03 -1.71 3.80
CA ASN A 204 -11.81 -1.20 3.20
C ASN A 204 -10.97 -0.34 4.18
N GLN A 205 -9.70 -0.15 3.85
CA GLN A 205 -8.76 0.54 4.73
C GLN A 205 -9.04 2.04 4.82
N PHE A 206 -9.75 2.64 3.86
CA PHE A 206 -10.22 4.01 4.03
C PHE A 206 -11.21 4.09 5.19
N ASP A 207 -12.31 3.34 5.12
CA ASP A 207 -13.39 3.37 6.09
C ASP A 207 -12.97 2.84 7.46
N SER A 208 -12.04 1.88 7.49
CA SER A 208 -11.62 1.23 8.73
C SER A 208 -10.43 1.89 9.41
N LEU A 209 -9.53 2.58 8.69
CA LEU A 209 -8.30 3.15 9.26
C LEU A 209 -8.22 4.66 9.04
N ILE A 210 -8.36 5.12 7.79
CA ILE A 210 -8.14 6.52 7.42
C ILE A 210 -9.25 7.42 7.95
N PHE A 211 -10.51 7.07 7.67
CA PHE A 211 -11.66 7.89 8.04
C PHE A 211 -11.79 8.05 9.57
N PRO A 212 -11.62 7.00 10.40
CA PRO A 212 -11.51 7.14 11.85
C PRO A 212 -10.37 8.07 12.29
N ALA A 213 -9.18 7.94 11.70
CA ALA A 213 -8.05 8.81 12.03
C ALA A 213 -8.31 10.28 11.65
N LEU A 214 -8.84 10.54 10.46
CA LEU A 214 -9.21 11.88 10.01
C LEU A 214 -10.23 12.53 10.96
N ARG A 215 -11.27 11.79 11.36
CA ARG A 215 -12.27 12.26 12.32
C ARG A 215 -11.62 12.57 13.68
N TRP A 216 -10.81 11.65 14.20
CA TRP A 216 -10.13 11.81 15.49
C TRP A 216 -9.24 13.05 15.54
N LEU A 217 -8.54 13.34 14.44
CA LEU A 217 -7.67 14.50 14.27
C LEU A 217 -8.45 15.81 14.10
N THR A 218 -9.50 15.79 13.28
CA THR A 218 -10.37 16.96 13.04
C THR A 218 -11.08 17.38 14.33
N ASP A 219 -11.61 16.42 15.10
CA ASP A 219 -12.24 16.65 16.40
C ASP A 219 -11.28 17.28 17.43
N ARG A 220 -9.97 17.23 17.18
CA ARG A 220 -8.89 17.81 18.01
C ARG A 220 -8.29 19.10 17.43
N GLY A 221 -8.86 19.61 16.34
CA GLY A 221 -8.49 20.90 15.74
C GLY A 221 -7.32 20.85 14.76
N VAL A 222 -6.90 19.67 14.29
CA VAL A 222 -5.87 19.57 13.24
C VAL A 222 -6.35 20.21 11.94
N ASP A 223 -5.51 21.06 11.34
CA ASP A 223 -5.81 21.75 10.08
C ASP A 223 -5.38 20.90 8.88
N ILE A 224 -6.35 20.38 8.12
CA ILE A 224 -6.10 19.57 6.91
C ILE A 224 -6.37 20.44 5.69
N LYS A 225 -5.31 20.96 5.08
CA LYS A 225 -5.38 21.82 3.90
C LYS A 225 -5.30 21.00 2.61
N THR A 226 -6.46 20.81 1.98
CA THR A 226 -6.57 20.17 0.65
C THR A 226 -6.31 21.18 -0.49
N GLY A 227 -5.95 20.68 -1.68
CA GLY A 227 -5.60 21.54 -2.82
C GLY A 227 -4.32 22.34 -2.61
N CYS A 228 -3.44 21.87 -1.71
CA CYS A 228 -2.17 22.49 -1.35
C CYS A 228 -1.01 21.59 -1.75
N GLU A 229 -0.21 22.01 -2.72
CA GLU A 229 1.00 21.31 -3.13
C GLU A 229 2.22 21.97 -2.52
N VAL A 230 2.95 21.25 -1.66
CA VAL A 230 4.28 21.71 -1.22
C VAL A 230 5.28 21.53 -2.35
N THR A 231 5.91 22.61 -2.76
CA THR A 231 6.82 22.65 -3.91
C THR A 231 8.28 22.69 -3.50
N ASP A 232 8.57 23.23 -2.31
CA ASP A 232 9.93 23.31 -1.78
C ASP A 232 9.98 23.44 -0.25
N ILE A 233 11.11 23.04 0.34
CA ILE A 233 11.47 23.31 1.73
C ILE A 233 12.88 23.93 1.72
N ALA A 234 13.02 25.10 2.36
CA ALA A 234 14.31 25.74 2.54
C ALA A 234 14.91 25.34 3.89
N PHE A 235 16.23 25.15 3.90
CA PHE A 235 16.97 24.76 5.09
C PHE A 235 18.13 25.72 5.32
N SER A 236 18.44 25.97 6.60
CA SER A 236 19.74 26.48 7.01
C SER A 236 20.61 25.36 7.55
N GLN A 237 21.91 25.62 7.54
CA GLN A 237 22.92 24.70 8.05
C GLN A 237 23.86 25.49 8.95
N SER A 238 23.94 25.07 10.20
CA SER A 238 24.84 25.66 11.20
C SER A 238 26.31 25.35 10.90
N SER A 239 27.22 26.02 11.61
CA SER A 239 28.65 25.68 11.61
C SER A 239 28.96 24.26 12.11
N GLU A 240 28.06 23.65 12.89
CA GLU A 240 28.16 22.28 13.41
C GLU A 240 27.46 21.25 12.50
N ASN A 241 27.20 21.61 11.25
CA ASN A 241 26.55 20.76 10.25
C ASN A 241 25.08 20.41 10.53
N VAL A 242 24.48 20.95 11.59
CA VAL A 242 23.04 20.77 11.90
C VAL A 242 22.18 21.47 10.85
N ARG A 243 21.28 20.70 10.19
CA ARG A 243 20.33 21.18 9.18
C ARG A 243 18.96 21.41 9.80
N THR A 244 18.41 22.60 9.58
CA THR A 244 17.11 23.03 10.12
C THR A 244 16.23 23.52 8.98
N ALA A 245 15.00 23.02 8.87
CA ALA A 245 14.00 23.57 7.96
C ALA A 245 13.53 24.94 8.48
N GLU A 246 13.54 25.95 7.60
CA GLU A 246 13.20 27.35 7.95
C GLU A 246 11.98 27.88 7.20
N GLN A 247 11.60 27.24 6.09
CA GLN A 247 10.52 27.74 5.25
C GLN A 247 9.90 26.61 4.42
N ILE A 248 8.58 26.62 4.27
CA ILE A 248 7.83 25.78 3.35
C ILE A 248 7.27 26.67 2.24
N ALA A 249 7.55 26.32 0.98
CA ALA A 249 6.88 26.90 -0.18
C ALA A 249 5.80 25.93 -0.67
N TYR A 250 4.58 26.43 -0.89
CA TYR A 250 3.48 25.63 -1.40
C TYR A 250 2.57 26.44 -2.32
N SER A 251 1.94 25.78 -3.29
CA SER A 251 0.92 26.35 -4.16
C SER A 251 -0.46 25.98 -3.63
N GLN A 252 -1.34 26.96 -3.45
CA GLN A 252 -2.73 26.77 -3.04
C GLN A 252 -3.65 27.46 -4.04
N MET A 253 -4.50 26.68 -4.72
CA MET A 253 -5.39 27.17 -5.77
C MET A 253 -4.66 28.01 -6.85
N GLY A 254 -3.42 27.64 -7.18
CA GLY A 254 -2.58 28.32 -8.16
C GLY A 254 -1.82 29.55 -7.65
N ASN A 255 -1.96 29.90 -6.36
CA ASN A 255 -1.17 30.96 -5.73
C ASN A 255 0.01 30.37 -4.96
N ASP A 256 1.20 30.90 -5.22
CA ASP A 256 2.40 30.51 -4.49
C ASP A 256 2.44 31.21 -3.13
N VAL A 257 2.56 30.41 -2.08
CA VAL A 257 2.61 30.84 -0.69
C VAL A 257 3.92 30.39 -0.06
N THR A 258 4.50 31.28 0.73
CA THR A 258 5.66 31.02 1.57
C THR A 258 5.26 31.05 3.03
N LEU A 259 5.62 30.00 3.76
CA LEU A 259 5.41 29.88 5.19
C LEU A 259 6.76 29.81 5.92
N PRO A 260 7.20 30.87 6.62
CA PRO A 260 8.37 30.79 7.49
C PRO A 260 8.07 29.93 8.72
N LEU A 261 9.06 29.15 9.15
CA LEU A 261 8.99 28.26 10.30
C LEU A 261 9.58 28.93 11.53
N GLY A 262 8.89 28.78 12.67
CA GLY A 262 9.37 29.26 13.96
C GLY A 262 10.47 28.39 14.54
N ALA A 263 11.21 28.95 15.50
CA ALA A 263 12.16 28.17 16.28
C ALA A 263 11.41 27.09 17.09
N GLY A 264 11.71 25.82 16.79
CA GLY A 264 11.03 24.66 17.40
C GLY A 264 9.80 24.15 16.65
N ASP A 265 9.53 24.66 15.44
CA ASP A 265 8.54 24.05 14.54
C ASP A 265 9.15 22.82 13.84
N TYR A 266 8.32 21.82 13.55
CA TYR A 266 8.73 20.54 12.96
C TYR A 266 8.11 20.32 11.57
N VAL A 267 8.84 19.65 10.68
CA VAL A 267 8.38 19.31 9.32
C VAL A 267 8.50 17.82 9.05
N PHE A 268 7.41 17.18 8.65
CA PHE A 268 7.40 15.76 8.30
C PHE A 268 7.02 15.61 6.83
N VAL A 269 7.86 14.97 6.03
CA VAL A 269 7.73 14.96 4.58
C VAL A 269 7.49 13.54 4.09
N THR A 270 6.32 13.29 3.50
CA THR A 270 6.10 12.08 2.71
C THR A 270 6.69 12.29 1.32
N THR A 271 7.70 11.50 0.94
CA THR A 271 8.35 11.61 -0.37
C THR A 271 7.89 10.50 -1.31
N GLY A 272 7.42 10.86 -2.52
CA GLY A 272 6.94 9.89 -3.51
C GLY A 272 5.62 9.21 -3.11
N SER A 273 4.99 8.53 -4.07
CA SER A 273 3.75 7.80 -3.83
C SER A 273 3.62 6.59 -4.75
N VAL A 274 3.26 5.45 -4.17
CA VAL A 274 2.99 4.21 -4.92
C VAL A 274 1.72 4.30 -5.77
N THR A 275 0.83 5.25 -5.44
CA THR A 275 -0.36 5.56 -6.24
C THR A 275 -0.23 6.92 -6.92
N SER A 276 0.99 7.41 -7.16
CA SER A 276 1.16 8.57 -8.05
C SER A 276 0.72 8.19 -9.46
N ASP A 277 0.11 9.14 -10.16
CA ASP A 277 -0.18 9.06 -11.60
C ASP A 277 -1.00 7.84 -12.02
N PHE A 278 -1.78 7.29 -11.09
CA PHE A 278 -2.72 6.23 -11.43
C PHE A 278 -3.81 6.76 -12.36
N SER A 279 -4.24 5.92 -13.27
CA SER A 279 -5.37 6.20 -14.15
C SER A 279 -6.43 5.12 -13.99
N VAL A 280 -7.67 5.45 -14.34
CA VAL A 280 -8.82 4.56 -14.17
C VAL A 280 -9.55 4.47 -15.49
N GLY A 281 -9.72 3.26 -16.00
CA GLY A 281 -10.59 2.97 -17.12
C GLY A 281 -12.01 2.69 -16.64
N ASP A 282 -12.82 2.12 -17.54
CA ASP A 282 -14.17 1.69 -17.22
C ASP A 282 -14.44 0.29 -17.78
N HIS A 283 -15.71 -0.11 -17.77
CA HIS A 283 -16.09 -1.44 -18.23
C HIS A 283 -15.78 -1.67 -19.72
N GLN A 284 -15.80 -0.61 -20.53
CA GLN A 284 -15.65 -0.62 -21.99
C GLN A 284 -14.35 0.03 -22.48
N SER A 285 -13.61 0.74 -21.62
CA SER A 285 -12.36 1.42 -21.96
C SER A 285 -11.21 1.02 -21.02
N SER A 286 -10.00 0.94 -21.57
CA SER A 286 -8.78 0.73 -20.79
C SER A 286 -8.40 2.01 -20.02
N ALA A 287 -7.58 1.86 -18.98
CA ALA A 287 -6.96 3.00 -18.32
C ALA A 287 -5.71 3.46 -19.10
N GLU A 288 -5.43 4.76 -19.14
CA GLU A 288 -4.26 5.31 -19.86
C GLU A 288 -2.99 5.27 -19.00
N LEU A 289 -1.90 4.69 -19.50
CA LEU A 289 -0.62 4.75 -18.80
C LEU A 289 -0.08 6.18 -18.80
N GLN A 290 0.24 6.69 -17.61
CA GLN A 290 0.96 7.95 -17.45
C GLN A 290 2.46 7.66 -17.38
N ASP A 291 3.18 7.92 -18.48
CA ASP A 291 4.60 7.58 -18.63
C ASP A 291 5.57 8.67 -18.14
N LEU A 292 5.09 9.70 -17.45
CA LEU A 292 5.91 10.77 -16.89
C LEU A 292 5.66 10.87 -15.38
N PRO A 293 6.72 10.99 -14.55
CA PRO A 293 6.55 11.18 -13.12
C PRO A 293 5.80 12.48 -12.88
N GLY A 294 4.64 12.35 -12.27
CA GLY A 294 3.83 13.49 -11.92
C GLY A 294 4.25 14.15 -10.62
N ARG A 295 3.30 14.92 -10.10
CA ARG A 295 3.55 15.93 -9.07
C ARG A 295 3.97 15.37 -7.72
N ASP A 296 3.60 14.12 -7.38
CA ASP A 296 3.94 13.53 -6.08
C ASP A 296 5.44 13.23 -5.90
N TRP A 297 6.21 13.23 -7.01
CA TRP A 297 7.66 13.04 -7.01
C TRP A 297 8.43 14.37 -7.05
N ALA A 298 7.78 15.46 -7.42
CA ALA A 298 8.41 16.74 -7.71
C ALA A 298 9.14 17.31 -6.49
N LEU A 299 8.49 17.31 -5.32
CA LEU A 299 9.12 17.77 -4.08
C LEU A 299 10.37 16.95 -3.77
N TRP A 300 10.33 15.62 -3.91
CA TRP A 300 11.49 14.79 -3.63
C TRP A 300 12.64 15.10 -4.59
N HIS A 301 12.38 15.29 -5.90
CA HIS A 301 13.40 15.74 -6.85
C HIS A 301 13.98 17.12 -6.50
N THR A 302 13.16 18.05 -6.00
CA THR A 302 13.64 19.36 -5.55
C THR A 302 14.59 19.22 -4.36
N LEU A 303 14.22 18.38 -3.37
CA LEU A 303 15.00 18.17 -2.16
C LEU A 303 16.31 17.42 -2.42
N SER A 304 16.29 16.35 -3.23
CA SER A 304 17.48 15.54 -3.54
C SER A 304 18.54 16.30 -4.31
N LYS A 305 18.15 17.29 -5.14
CA LYS A 305 19.08 18.18 -5.85
C LYS A 305 19.83 19.12 -4.90
N LYS A 306 19.22 19.47 -3.76
CA LYS A 306 19.84 20.35 -2.76
C LYS A 306 20.79 19.58 -1.85
N TYR A 307 20.40 18.36 -1.47
CA TYR A 307 21.14 17.55 -0.50
C TYR A 307 21.13 16.07 -0.89
N SER A 308 22.32 15.50 -1.08
CA SER A 308 22.51 14.12 -1.54
C SER A 308 22.07 13.06 -0.52
N ASP A 309 21.95 13.42 0.75
CA ASP A 309 21.47 12.53 1.81
C ASP A 309 19.94 12.44 1.87
N LEU A 310 19.22 13.23 1.06
CA LEU A 310 17.76 13.20 0.94
C LEU A 310 17.24 12.22 -0.13
N GLY A 311 18.08 11.28 -0.57
CA GLY A 311 17.65 10.19 -1.46
C GLY A 311 17.84 10.48 -2.95
N ASN A 312 17.45 9.50 -3.76
CA ASN A 312 17.51 9.55 -5.21
C ASN A 312 16.18 9.06 -5.82
N PRO A 313 15.21 9.95 -6.07
CA PRO A 313 13.91 9.57 -6.64
C PRO A 313 14.02 8.89 -8.02
N SER A 314 15.04 9.20 -8.83
CA SER A 314 15.23 8.62 -10.17
C SER A 314 15.38 7.11 -10.16
N ASN A 315 15.92 6.51 -9.09
CA ASN A 315 15.98 5.05 -8.99
C ASN A 315 14.57 4.39 -9.00
N PHE A 316 13.54 5.14 -8.61
CA PHE A 316 12.17 4.66 -8.51
C PHE A 316 11.29 5.07 -9.69
N VAL A 317 11.42 6.30 -10.18
CA VAL A 317 10.50 6.85 -11.18
C VAL A 317 10.84 6.48 -12.63
N ASP A 318 12.10 6.19 -12.93
CA ASP A 318 12.54 5.95 -14.32
C ASP A 318 12.29 4.49 -14.78
N ARG A 319 11.68 3.67 -13.93
CA ARG A 319 11.54 2.21 -14.10
C ARG A 319 10.09 1.74 -14.20
N ILE A 320 9.20 2.56 -14.78
CA ILE A 320 7.74 2.35 -14.88
C ILE A 320 7.35 0.93 -15.28
N ARG A 321 7.99 0.37 -16.33
CA ARG A 321 7.68 -1.01 -16.78
C ARG A 321 7.90 -2.07 -15.71
N GLN A 322 8.87 -1.88 -14.82
CA GLN A 322 9.19 -2.81 -13.73
C GLN A 322 8.31 -2.58 -12.49
N THR A 323 7.70 -1.40 -12.37
CA THR A 323 6.93 -1.00 -11.19
C THR A 323 5.42 -0.98 -11.41
N THR A 324 4.99 -1.12 -12.67
CA THR A 324 3.60 -1.04 -13.06
C THR A 324 2.82 -2.27 -12.63
N ILE A 325 1.70 -2.05 -11.95
CA ILE A 325 0.66 -3.04 -11.70
C ILE A 325 -0.64 -2.55 -12.33
N VAL A 326 -1.42 -3.49 -12.89
CA VAL A 326 -2.81 -3.21 -13.27
C VAL A 326 -3.70 -3.96 -12.31
N SER A 327 -4.53 -3.20 -11.59
CA SER A 327 -5.59 -3.75 -10.76
C SER A 327 -6.94 -3.61 -11.44
N PHE A 328 -7.95 -4.30 -10.93
CA PHE A 328 -9.32 -4.17 -11.37
C PHE A 328 -10.27 -4.34 -10.20
N THR A 329 -11.33 -3.54 -10.18
CA THR A 329 -12.42 -3.68 -9.22
C THR A 329 -13.69 -4.06 -9.96
N VAL A 330 -14.34 -5.12 -9.55
CA VAL A 330 -15.65 -5.50 -10.09
C VAL A 330 -16.73 -5.10 -9.10
N THR A 331 -17.77 -4.46 -9.61
CA THR A 331 -19.01 -4.16 -8.89
C THR A 331 -20.15 -4.85 -9.63
N SER A 332 -20.91 -5.70 -8.94
CA SER A 332 -21.96 -6.51 -9.56
C SER A 332 -23.25 -6.43 -8.74
N PRO A 333 -24.41 -6.15 -9.38
CA PRO A 333 -25.71 -6.24 -8.72
C PRO A 333 -26.21 -7.69 -8.61
N ASN A 334 -25.40 -8.67 -9.00
CA ASN A 334 -25.72 -10.09 -8.85
C ASN A 334 -24.56 -10.87 -8.22
N GLY A 335 -24.87 -11.78 -7.30
CA GLY A 335 -23.88 -12.57 -6.57
C GLY A 335 -23.37 -13.81 -7.32
N LYS A 336 -23.58 -13.95 -8.65
CA LYS A 336 -23.28 -15.21 -9.34
C LYS A 336 -21.80 -15.57 -9.30
N PHE A 337 -20.91 -14.59 -9.46
CA PHE A 337 -19.46 -14.81 -9.34
C PHE A 337 -19.06 -15.32 -7.95
N PHE A 338 -19.62 -14.71 -6.89
CA PHE A 338 -19.39 -15.10 -5.50
C PHE A 338 -19.88 -16.53 -5.24
N GLN A 339 -21.08 -16.89 -5.68
CA GLN A 339 -21.62 -18.24 -5.55
C GLN A 339 -20.74 -19.29 -6.24
N LEU A 340 -20.22 -19.00 -7.42
CA LEU A 340 -19.34 -19.92 -8.14
C LEU A 340 -17.98 -20.06 -7.45
N MET A 341 -17.42 -18.97 -6.93
CA MET A 341 -16.18 -19.01 -6.15
C MET A 341 -16.36 -19.79 -4.83
N GLU A 342 -17.49 -19.63 -4.15
CA GLU A 342 -17.82 -20.42 -2.96
C GLU A 342 -17.96 -21.91 -3.32
N GLN A 343 -18.60 -22.25 -4.44
CA GLN A 343 -18.66 -23.64 -4.93
C GLN A 343 -17.30 -24.21 -5.30
N LEU A 344 -16.42 -23.39 -5.89
CA LEU A 344 -15.08 -23.79 -6.32
C LEU A 344 -14.14 -24.03 -5.13
N SER A 345 -14.18 -23.14 -4.13
CA SER A 345 -13.22 -23.09 -3.03
C SER A 345 -13.75 -23.66 -1.72
N GLY A 346 -15.07 -23.64 -1.51
CA GLY A 346 -15.69 -23.86 -0.19
C GLY A 346 -15.38 -22.75 0.82
N ASN A 347 -14.86 -21.60 0.39
CA ASN A 347 -14.71 -20.41 1.21
C ASN A 347 -15.90 -19.47 1.00
N ILE A 348 -16.42 -18.93 2.10
CA ILE A 348 -17.29 -17.75 2.06
C ILE A 348 -16.46 -16.49 1.82
N ASP A 349 -17.09 -15.41 1.39
CA ASP A 349 -16.43 -14.13 1.19
C ASP A 349 -15.70 -13.65 2.45
N GLY A 350 -14.52 -13.04 2.24
CA GLY A 350 -13.61 -12.60 3.29
C GLY A 350 -12.77 -13.71 3.95
N SER A 351 -13.15 -14.99 3.84
CA SER A 351 -12.40 -16.09 4.47
C SER A 351 -11.21 -16.63 3.65
N ALA A 352 -11.18 -16.37 2.34
CA ALA A 352 -10.19 -16.97 1.44
C ALA A 352 -8.86 -16.20 1.37
N GLY A 353 -8.86 -14.90 1.65
CA GLY A 353 -7.75 -14.02 1.26
C GLY A 353 -7.59 -13.98 -0.27
N LEU A 354 -6.35 -14.16 -0.74
CA LEU A 354 -5.96 -14.05 -2.15
C LEU A 354 -5.97 -15.41 -2.87
N THR A 355 -6.60 -15.47 -4.04
CA THR A 355 -6.49 -16.57 -5.02
C THR A 355 -5.56 -16.13 -6.15
N THR A 356 -4.58 -16.96 -6.52
CA THR A 356 -3.64 -16.69 -7.61
C THR A 356 -3.85 -17.68 -8.75
N LEU A 357 -3.63 -17.21 -9.98
CA LEU A 357 -3.75 -17.99 -11.22
C LEU A 357 -2.37 -18.17 -11.85
N PRO A 358 -1.57 -19.20 -11.46
CA PRO A 358 -0.22 -19.37 -12.00
C PRO A 358 -0.19 -19.61 -13.52
N GLY A 359 -1.26 -20.18 -14.08
CA GLY A 359 -1.40 -20.38 -15.52
C GLY A 359 -1.72 -19.11 -16.32
N SER A 360 -1.92 -17.97 -15.65
CA SER A 360 -2.18 -16.69 -16.30
C SER A 360 -0.88 -16.02 -16.75
N ASN A 361 -0.79 -15.66 -18.03
CA ASN A 361 0.32 -14.88 -18.58
C ASN A 361 0.44 -13.48 -17.95
N TRP A 362 -0.68 -12.96 -17.41
CA TRP A 362 -0.70 -11.70 -16.66
C TRP A 362 -0.30 -11.88 -15.20
N SER A 363 -0.24 -13.13 -14.70
CA SER A 363 -0.06 -13.46 -13.28
C SER A 363 -1.13 -12.83 -12.40
N ILE A 364 -2.39 -13.12 -12.73
CA ILE A 364 -3.57 -12.58 -12.03
C ILE A 364 -3.65 -13.16 -10.62
N SER A 365 -3.94 -12.28 -9.65
CA SER A 365 -4.42 -12.65 -8.33
C SER A 365 -5.63 -11.80 -7.94
N PHE A 366 -6.58 -12.36 -7.21
CA PHE A 366 -7.81 -11.66 -6.82
C PHE A 366 -8.33 -12.15 -5.48
N CYS A 367 -9.15 -11.34 -4.82
CA CYS A 367 -9.77 -11.67 -3.55
C CYS A 367 -11.20 -11.16 -3.49
N LEU A 368 -12.05 -11.92 -2.81
CA LEU A 368 -13.45 -11.58 -2.53
C LEU A 368 -13.50 -11.19 -1.05
N PRO A 369 -13.40 -9.89 -0.71
CA PRO A 369 -13.45 -9.47 0.68
C PRO A 369 -14.85 -9.69 1.25
N HIS A 370 -14.94 -9.68 2.58
CA HIS A 370 -16.23 -9.74 3.27
C HIS A 370 -17.17 -8.63 2.78
N GLN A 371 -18.43 -8.96 2.51
CA GLN A 371 -19.45 -8.03 2.07
C GLN A 371 -20.37 -7.61 3.24
N PRO A 372 -20.73 -6.33 3.38
CA PRO A 372 -20.29 -5.20 2.56
C PRO A 372 -18.81 -4.84 2.80
N TYR A 373 -18.10 -4.45 1.74
CA TYR A 373 -16.70 -4.02 1.83
C TYR A 373 -16.57 -2.51 2.02
N PHE A 374 -17.53 -1.73 1.52
CA PHE A 374 -17.62 -0.28 1.77
C PHE A 374 -18.67 0.05 2.82
N LEU A 375 -18.38 1.03 3.67
CA LEU A 375 -19.37 1.55 4.60
C LEU A 375 -20.54 2.16 3.81
N GLY A 376 -21.76 1.68 4.06
CA GLY A 376 -22.95 2.12 3.33
C GLY A 376 -23.14 1.46 1.95
N GLN A 377 -22.37 0.42 1.62
CA GLN A 377 -22.59 -0.37 0.41
C GLN A 377 -24.03 -0.93 0.37
N PRO A 378 -24.78 -0.71 -0.72
CA PRO A 378 -26.15 -1.21 -0.84
C PRO A 378 -26.25 -2.73 -0.71
N GLU A 379 -27.32 -3.19 -0.06
CA GLU A 379 -27.63 -4.62 0.02
C GLU A 379 -27.80 -5.23 -1.38
N GLY A 380 -27.26 -6.44 -1.57
CA GLY A 380 -27.30 -7.13 -2.86
C GLY A 380 -26.31 -6.62 -3.92
N LEU A 381 -25.55 -5.56 -3.63
CA LEU A 381 -24.42 -5.13 -4.44
C LEU A 381 -23.16 -5.82 -3.94
N TYR A 382 -22.39 -6.44 -4.83
CA TYR A 382 -21.17 -7.17 -4.51
C TYR A 382 -19.96 -6.47 -5.13
N THR A 383 -18.82 -6.51 -4.43
CA THR A 383 -17.56 -6.02 -5.00
C THR A 383 -16.36 -6.87 -4.64
N PHE A 384 -15.48 -7.09 -5.60
CA PHE A 384 -14.22 -7.80 -5.41
C PHE A 384 -13.10 -7.12 -6.18
N TRP A 385 -11.87 -7.44 -5.81
CA TRP A 385 -10.68 -6.80 -6.35
C TRP A 385 -9.67 -7.84 -6.82
N GLY A 386 -8.91 -7.49 -7.85
CA GLY A 386 -7.75 -8.25 -8.27
C GLY A 386 -6.71 -7.38 -8.94
N TYR A 387 -5.58 -7.99 -9.26
CA TYR A 387 -4.48 -7.35 -9.96
C TYR A 387 -3.67 -8.38 -10.73
N ALA A 388 -2.80 -7.89 -11.60
CA ALA A 388 -1.86 -8.73 -12.30
C ALA A 388 -0.46 -8.09 -12.31
N MET A 389 0.55 -8.95 -12.14
CA MET A 389 1.94 -8.52 -11.98
C MET A 389 2.70 -8.41 -13.31
N ASN A 390 2.16 -8.98 -14.38
CA ASN A 390 2.74 -8.95 -15.73
C ASN A 390 1.78 -8.29 -16.75
N PRO A 391 1.40 -7.01 -16.54
CA PRO A 391 0.32 -6.38 -17.30
C PRO A 391 0.67 -6.10 -18.78
N TYR A 392 1.94 -6.18 -19.16
CA TYR A 392 2.40 -5.99 -20.55
C TYR A 392 2.34 -7.27 -21.39
N ASN A 393 2.09 -8.44 -20.78
CA ASN A 393 2.02 -9.71 -21.49
C ASN A 393 0.67 -9.88 -22.18
N LEU A 394 0.65 -10.61 -23.30
CA LEU A 394 -0.61 -11.00 -23.94
C LEU A 394 -1.37 -12.01 -23.06
N GLY A 395 -2.68 -11.82 -22.93
CA GLY A 395 -3.54 -12.74 -22.18
C GLY A 395 -3.65 -14.12 -22.82
N ASN A 396 -4.10 -15.09 -22.03
CA ASN A 396 -4.27 -16.47 -22.45
C ASN A 396 -5.48 -16.59 -23.38
N PHE A 397 -6.57 -15.88 -23.10
CA PHE A 397 -7.81 -15.92 -23.88
C PHE A 397 -8.03 -14.61 -24.63
N ILE A 398 -7.83 -13.47 -23.95
CA ILE A 398 -7.80 -12.14 -24.56
C ILE A 398 -6.40 -11.86 -25.09
N LYS A 399 -6.25 -11.80 -26.41
CA LYS A 399 -4.94 -11.61 -27.09
C LYS A 399 -4.46 -10.15 -27.10
N LYS A 400 -4.56 -9.48 -25.95
CA LYS A 400 -4.10 -8.10 -25.70
C LYS A 400 -3.25 -8.07 -24.43
N ALA A 401 -2.39 -7.05 -24.30
CA ALA A 401 -1.77 -6.76 -23.02
C ALA A 401 -2.83 -6.31 -22.02
N MET A 402 -2.76 -6.73 -20.75
CA MET A 402 -3.76 -6.35 -19.75
C MET A 402 -3.89 -4.83 -19.61
N ILE A 403 -2.78 -4.10 -19.74
CA ILE A 403 -2.74 -2.64 -19.69
C ILE A 403 -3.58 -1.97 -20.79
N GLU A 404 -3.85 -2.67 -21.88
CA GLU A 404 -4.66 -2.20 -23.01
C GLU A 404 -6.11 -2.71 -22.95
N CYS A 405 -6.45 -3.50 -21.93
CA CYS A 405 -7.76 -4.12 -21.79
C CYS A 405 -8.76 -3.20 -21.08
N SER A 406 -9.99 -3.20 -21.59
CA SER A 406 -11.17 -2.72 -20.87
C SER A 406 -11.49 -3.61 -19.67
N GLY A 407 -12.34 -3.13 -18.76
CA GLY A 407 -12.81 -3.94 -17.65
C GLY A 407 -13.54 -5.21 -18.07
N GLU A 408 -14.35 -5.17 -19.13
CA GLU A 408 -15.05 -6.34 -19.67
C GLU A 408 -14.06 -7.40 -20.18
N GLU A 409 -13.02 -7.00 -20.91
CA GLU A 409 -11.97 -7.91 -21.39
C GLU A 409 -11.22 -8.57 -20.21
N ILE A 410 -10.85 -7.81 -19.19
CA ILE A 410 -10.21 -8.36 -17.98
C ILE A 410 -11.13 -9.37 -17.28
N LEU A 411 -12.41 -9.06 -17.14
CA LEU A 411 -13.37 -9.96 -16.50
C LEU A 411 -13.60 -11.23 -17.33
N LYS A 412 -13.59 -11.16 -18.66
CA LYS A 412 -13.65 -12.33 -19.55
C LYS A 412 -12.41 -13.22 -19.42
N GLU A 413 -11.20 -12.65 -19.36
CA GLU A 413 -9.98 -13.41 -19.12
C GLU A 413 -10.07 -14.17 -17.78
N LEU A 414 -10.50 -13.49 -16.72
CA LEU A 414 -10.68 -14.09 -15.40
C LEU A 414 -11.71 -15.23 -15.41
N ILE A 415 -12.88 -15.01 -16.02
CA ILE A 415 -13.94 -16.03 -16.16
C ILE A 415 -13.41 -17.28 -16.87
N ALA A 416 -12.60 -17.10 -17.91
CA ALA A 416 -12.04 -18.21 -18.68
C ALA A 416 -11.04 -19.03 -17.86
N HIS A 417 -10.12 -18.39 -17.12
CA HIS A 417 -9.19 -19.10 -16.21
C HIS A 417 -9.91 -19.89 -15.11
N LEU A 418 -11.04 -19.37 -14.62
CA LEU A 418 -11.84 -20.03 -13.58
C LEU A 418 -12.78 -21.11 -14.13
N GLY A 419 -12.87 -21.30 -15.45
CA GLY A 419 -13.77 -22.27 -16.05
C GLY A 419 -15.25 -21.88 -15.94
N PHE A 420 -15.57 -20.60 -15.72
CA PHE A 420 -16.94 -20.10 -15.53
C PHE A 420 -17.65 -19.71 -16.84
N GLY A 421 -17.17 -20.20 -17.99
CA GLY A 421 -17.64 -19.82 -19.32
C GLY A 421 -19.15 -19.99 -19.53
N GLU A 422 -19.75 -21.08 -19.02
CA GLU A 422 -21.20 -21.32 -19.10
C GLU A 422 -22.04 -20.26 -18.37
N HIS A 423 -21.44 -19.55 -17.41
CA HIS A 423 -22.08 -18.52 -16.61
C HIS A 423 -21.68 -17.10 -17.01
N GLN A 424 -20.85 -16.93 -18.05
CA GLN A 424 -20.29 -15.64 -18.45
C GLN A 424 -21.36 -14.57 -18.63
N HIS A 425 -22.45 -14.87 -19.35
CA HIS A 425 -23.56 -13.92 -19.55
C HIS A 425 -24.10 -13.39 -18.23
N ARG A 426 -24.34 -14.27 -17.25
CA ARG A 426 -24.90 -13.90 -15.95
C ARG A 426 -23.89 -13.14 -15.09
N ILE A 427 -22.61 -13.48 -15.17
CA ILE A 427 -21.54 -12.76 -14.45
C ILE A 427 -21.38 -11.34 -15.00
N LEU A 428 -21.45 -11.16 -16.33
CA LEU A 428 -21.30 -9.86 -16.98
C LEU A 428 -22.56 -8.99 -16.89
N GLU A 429 -23.72 -9.59 -16.62
CA GLU A 429 -25.00 -8.88 -16.58
C GLU A 429 -24.99 -7.74 -15.55
N HIS A 430 -24.95 -6.51 -16.06
CA HIS A 430 -24.86 -5.27 -15.29
C HIS A 430 -23.63 -5.16 -14.37
N ALA A 431 -22.61 -6.00 -14.56
CA ALA A 431 -21.35 -5.86 -13.85
C ALA A 431 -20.55 -4.69 -14.42
N ILE A 432 -19.88 -3.96 -13.53
CA ILE A 432 -18.94 -2.89 -13.87
C ILE A 432 -17.58 -3.34 -13.38
N CYS A 433 -16.65 -3.54 -14.31
CA CYS A 433 -15.24 -3.78 -13.99
C CYS A 433 -14.45 -2.52 -14.30
N ARG A 434 -13.70 -2.00 -13.33
CA ARG A 434 -12.85 -0.80 -13.49
C ARG A 434 -11.37 -1.18 -13.41
N PRO A 435 -10.63 -1.16 -14.51
CA PRO A 435 -9.18 -1.29 -14.47
C PRO A 435 -8.55 -0.02 -13.90
N ILE A 436 -7.46 -0.20 -13.14
CA ILE A 436 -6.64 0.89 -12.60
C ILE A 436 -5.18 0.56 -12.91
N VAL A 437 -4.51 1.45 -13.62
CA VAL A 437 -3.06 1.34 -13.91
C VAL A 437 -2.31 2.14 -12.85
N PHE A 438 -1.36 1.50 -12.18
CA PHE A 438 -0.48 2.12 -11.20
C PHE A 438 0.97 2.09 -11.69
N PRO A 439 1.52 3.18 -12.23
CA PRO A 439 2.87 3.18 -12.79
C PRO A 439 3.97 2.83 -11.77
N TYR A 440 3.74 3.15 -10.48
CA TYR A 440 4.77 3.10 -9.43
C TYR A 440 4.43 2.17 -8.26
N PHE A 441 3.46 1.26 -8.41
CA PHE A 441 2.92 0.49 -7.29
C PHE A 441 3.99 -0.30 -6.52
N THR A 442 4.88 -0.98 -7.24
CA THR A 442 5.95 -1.79 -6.64
C THR A 442 7.30 -1.08 -6.60
N ALA A 443 7.34 0.23 -6.85
CA ALA A 443 8.58 1.01 -6.84
C ALA A 443 9.37 0.90 -5.50
N PRO A 444 8.73 0.89 -4.31
CA PRO A 444 9.47 0.70 -3.05
C PRO A 444 10.22 -0.62 -2.94
N LEU A 445 9.89 -1.61 -3.78
CA LEU A 445 10.48 -2.95 -3.79
C LEU A 445 11.70 -3.08 -4.71
N LEU A 446 12.03 -2.05 -5.49
CA LEU A 446 13.21 -2.06 -6.35
C LEU A 446 14.50 -2.16 -5.50
N ALA A 447 15.54 -2.77 -6.07
CA ALA A 447 16.88 -2.72 -5.49
C ALA A 447 17.37 -1.27 -5.35
N THR A 448 18.01 -0.98 -4.23
CA THR A 448 18.42 0.37 -3.83
C THR A 448 19.86 0.41 -3.33
N ALA A 449 20.63 1.39 -3.78
CA ALA A 449 21.88 1.76 -3.15
C ALA A 449 21.61 2.51 -1.83
N ALA A 450 22.64 2.58 -0.97
CA ALA A 450 22.56 3.25 0.33
C ALA A 450 22.25 4.75 0.27
N GLN A 451 22.30 5.38 -0.89
CA GLN A 451 21.92 6.78 -1.09
C GLN A 451 20.51 6.96 -1.67
N ASP A 452 19.83 5.89 -2.09
CA ASP A 452 18.56 6.06 -2.82
C ASP A 452 17.37 6.35 -1.90
N LYS A 453 17.31 5.70 -0.72
CA LYS A 453 16.32 5.99 0.32
C LYS A 453 16.97 6.78 1.47
N PRO A 454 16.49 7.98 1.82
CA PRO A 454 16.98 8.72 2.98
C PRO A 454 16.57 8.02 4.29
N SER A 455 17.36 8.21 5.35
CA SER A 455 16.95 7.81 6.70
C SER A 455 15.69 8.57 7.14
N VAL A 456 14.85 7.94 7.98
CA VAL A 456 13.62 8.58 8.47
C VAL A 456 13.88 9.94 9.12
N VAL A 457 14.89 10.02 9.98
CA VAL A 457 15.47 11.29 10.42
C VAL A 457 16.89 11.33 9.88
N PRO A 458 17.15 12.14 8.83
CA PRO A 458 18.48 12.30 8.27
C PRO A 458 19.50 12.73 9.32
N ASP A 459 20.76 12.39 9.09
CA ASP A 459 21.83 12.76 10.02
C ASP A 459 21.91 14.28 10.13
N HIS A 460 22.08 14.76 11.36
CA HIS A 460 22.13 16.18 11.69
C HIS A 460 20.84 16.98 11.39
N ALA A 461 19.71 16.34 11.10
CA ALA A 461 18.41 17.01 11.03
C ALA A 461 17.94 17.43 12.44
N SER A 462 17.59 18.70 12.63
CA SER A 462 17.12 19.23 13.93
C SER A 462 15.60 19.18 14.09
N ASN A 463 14.86 19.43 13.01
CA ASN A 463 13.42 19.65 13.07
C ASN A 463 12.64 19.06 11.88
N PHE A 464 13.24 18.14 11.11
CA PHE A 464 12.54 17.53 9.98
C PHE A 464 12.82 16.04 9.82
N ALA A 465 11.85 15.34 9.24
CA ALA A 465 11.90 13.91 8.96
C ALA A 465 11.31 13.57 7.58
N ILE A 466 11.80 12.50 6.99
CA ILE A 466 11.27 11.88 5.77
C ILE A 466 10.53 10.61 6.17
N ILE A 467 9.26 10.47 5.78
CA ILE A 467 8.39 9.36 6.22
C ILE A 467 7.79 8.61 5.03
N GLY A 468 7.31 7.40 5.28
CA GLY A 468 6.63 6.56 4.29
C GLY A 468 7.54 5.61 3.53
N GLN A 469 6.99 5.04 2.46
CA GLN A 469 7.51 3.86 1.74
C GLN A 469 8.88 4.05 1.06
N PHE A 470 9.33 5.30 0.94
CA PHE A 470 10.58 5.68 0.30
C PHE A 470 11.64 6.21 1.28
N SER A 471 11.31 6.27 2.57
CA SER A 471 12.29 6.44 3.65
C SER A 471 12.88 5.08 4.04
N ARG A 472 14.07 5.05 4.64
CA ARG A 472 14.71 3.82 5.13
C ARG A 472 14.24 3.50 6.54
N LEU A 473 13.47 2.41 6.66
CA LEU A 473 13.29 1.66 7.89
C LEU A 473 14.04 0.34 7.83
N GLU A 474 14.67 -0.02 8.93
CA GLU A 474 15.31 -1.32 9.12
C GLU A 474 14.28 -2.38 9.53
N ASN A 475 14.51 -3.63 9.14
CA ASN A 475 13.77 -4.81 9.63
C ASN A 475 12.28 -4.95 9.23
N TYR A 476 11.73 -4.06 8.39
CA TYR A 476 10.36 -4.18 7.90
C TYR A 476 10.31 -4.08 6.37
N PRO A 477 9.53 -4.94 5.69
CA PRO A 477 9.35 -4.83 4.25
C PRO A 477 8.51 -3.59 3.90
N SER A 478 8.91 -2.94 2.80
CA SER A 478 8.15 -1.83 2.21
C SER A 478 6.81 -2.33 1.67
N LEU A 479 5.97 -1.42 1.17
CA LEU A 479 4.63 -1.69 0.65
C LEU A 479 3.64 -2.24 1.71
N SER A 480 3.92 -2.02 3.00
CA SER A 480 3.04 -2.41 4.11
C SER A 480 2.47 -1.20 4.85
N VAL A 481 1.27 -1.36 5.42
CA VAL A 481 0.64 -0.36 6.31
C VAL A 481 1.55 -0.05 7.50
N GLU A 482 2.18 -1.10 8.04
CA GLU A 482 3.10 -0.99 9.17
C GLU A 482 4.31 -0.12 8.87
N TYR A 483 4.87 -0.18 7.65
CA TYR A 483 6.00 0.66 7.25
C TYR A 483 5.65 2.16 7.33
N SER A 484 4.46 2.54 6.87
CA SER A 484 3.97 3.93 6.94
C SER A 484 3.83 4.40 8.39
N VAL A 485 3.18 3.62 9.25
CA VAL A 485 2.96 4.01 10.65
C VAL A 485 4.24 3.99 11.47
N ARG A 486 5.13 3.02 11.21
CA ARG A 486 6.42 2.91 11.90
C ARG A 486 7.37 4.06 11.55
N SER A 487 7.45 4.45 10.28
CA SER A 487 8.28 5.61 9.88
C SER A 487 7.77 6.90 10.53
N ALA A 488 6.45 7.07 10.61
CA ALA A 488 5.84 8.17 11.35
C ALA A 488 6.19 8.15 12.85
N ARG A 489 6.08 6.98 13.51
CA ARG A 489 6.43 6.81 14.92
C ARG A 489 7.90 7.13 15.16
N ASP A 490 8.80 6.53 14.39
CA ASP A 490 10.24 6.69 14.55
C ASP A 490 10.67 8.14 14.30
N ALA A 491 10.04 8.83 13.33
CA ALA A 491 10.25 10.25 13.09
C ALA A 491 9.90 11.11 14.31
N VAL A 492 8.68 10.94 14.84
CA VAL A 492 8.19 11.71 16.00
C VAL A 492 9.06 11.44 17.22
N TYR A 493 9.31 10.17 17.53
CA TYR A 493 10.04 9.77 18.73
C TYR A 493 11.50 10.21 18.69
N LYS A 494 12.17 10.10 17.52
CA LYS A 494 13.57 10.51 17.38
C LYS A 494 13.73 12.03 17.40
N LEU A 495 12.89 12.80 16.71
CA LEU A 495 12.98 14.27 16.68
C LEU A 495 12.61 14.93 18.01
N LEU A 496 11.67 14.34 18.75
CA LEU A 496 11.19 14.89 20.03
C LEU A 496 11.83 14.21 21.25
N HIS A 497 12.76 13.28 21.02
CA HIS A 497 13.48 12.53 22.05
C HIS A 497 12.56 11.77 23.01
N ILE A 498 11.43 11.25 22.52
CA ILE A 498 10.47 10.48 23.30
C ILE A 498 11.01 9.05 23.47
N GLY A 499 11.14 8.61 24.73
CA GLY A 499 11.72 7.33 25.14
C GLY A 499 10.75 6.17 25.18
#